data_AF-A0A5C7IRJ7-F1
#
_entry.id   AF-A0A5C7IRJ7-F1
#
_cell.length_a   1.000
_cell.length_b   1.000
_cell.length_c   1.000
_cell.angle_alpha   90.00
_cell.angle_beta   90.00
_cell.angle_gamma   90.00
#
_symmetry.space_group_name_H-M   'P 1'
#
loop_
_entity.id
_entity.type
_entity.pdbx_description
1 polymer ?
#
loop_
_entity_poly.entity_id
_entity_poly.type
_entity_poly.pdbx_seq_one_letter_code
_entity_poly.pdbx_strand_id
1 'polypeptide(L)'
;MLETQSDGKLVLSAYHFADPGYWLSKSEGVDLSLVFNHSGFMYIVNSSNVDIYSLTENIPTPVEDYYHRATINDQGTFEQFVHHKKEGNWIRVWRPYDDPCIAYSVCGIYGMCTSPDNEKVTCNCIPGYTHLDHENVSKGCHPETAMNYCAGNFMGNFTVEVMEGADFPSADHADLSRVEKVDLEWCKKSMMDDCYSLAASWVNSTCRKKRMPLWTARNSSSAKGIKALIKVPNNPDIPKPTNKKKFNSRAFLEIGSIISATLVFLFGVAAIYYNPAAQRFIKRK
;
A
#
# COMPACT_ATOMS: atom_id res chain seq x y z
N MET A 1 13.58 -6.74 4.85
CA MET A 1 14.21 -8.07 4.82
C MET A 1 15.33 -8.02 3.81
N LEU A 2 16.45 -8.68 4.11
CA LEU A 2 17.59 -8.85 3.21
C LEU A 2 17.75 -10.35 2.96
N GLU A 3 17.67 -10.76 1.70
CA GLU A 3 17.69 -12.18 1.33
C GLU A 3 18.40 -12.37 -0.01
N THR A 4 19.17 -13.45 -0.14
CA THR A 4 19.68 -13.88 -1.45
C THR A 4 18.67 -14.83 -2.09
N GLN A 5 18.13 -14.46 -3.25
CA GLN A 5 17.15 -15.25 -3.98
C GLN A 5 17.81 -16.33 -4.84
N SER A 6 17.01 -17.29 -5.31
CA SER A 6 17.45 -18.43 -6.13
C SER A 6 18.04 -18.04 -7.49
N ASP A 7 17.73 -16.82 -7.98
CA ASP A 7 18.30 -16.25 -9.20
C ASP A 7 19.63 -15.51 -8.95
N GLY A 8 20.17 -15.61 -7.73
CA GLY A 8 21.44 -15.02 -7.34
C GLY A 8 21.35 -13.54 -6.99
N LYS A 9 20.15 -12.96 -6.89
CA LYS A 9 20.02 -11.55 -6.50
C LYS A 9 19.93 -11.42 -4.99
N LEU A 10 20.71 -10.51 -4.45
CA LEU A 10 20.50 -10.01 -3.10
C LEU A 10 19.37 -8.97 -3.16
N VAL A 11 18.31 -9.23 -2.42
CA VAL A 11 17.06 -8.47 -2.47
C VAL A 11 16.79 -7.82 -1.14
N LEU A 12 16.40 -6.55 -1.20
CA LEU A 12 15.80 -5.81 -0.10
C LEU A 12 14.30 -5.68 -0.33
N SER A 13 13.51 -6.20 0.60
CA SER A 13 12.05 -6.16 0.57
C SER A 13 11.46 -5.63 1.88
N ALA A 14 10.24 -5.10 1.84
CA ALA A 14 9.58 -4.67 3.06
C ALA A 14 9.21 -5.90 3.91
N TYR A 15 9.45 -5.86 5.23
CA TYR A 15 9.20 -7.02 6.09
C TYR A 15 7.70 -7.40 6.17
N HIS A 16 6.80 -6.42 6.05
CA HIS A 16 5.36 -6.61 6.26
C HIS A 16 4.56 -6.96 5.01
N PHE A 17 5.17 -6.94 3.83
CA PHE A 17 4.48 -7.16 2.56
C PHE A 17 5.28 -8.16 1.73
N ALA A 18 4.60 -9.14 1.13
CA ALA A 18 5.19 -10.07 0.17
C ALA A 18 5.48 -9.36 -1.18
N ASP A 19 6.17 -8.22 -1.11
CA ASP A 19 6.52 -7.39 -2.25
C ASP A 19 7.77 -7.93 -2.95
N PRO A 20 7.90 -7.76 -4.28
CA PRO A 20 8.98 -8.31 -5.10
C PRO A 20 10.39 -7.71 -4.84
N GLY A 21 10.56 -6.94 -3.76
CA GLY A 21 11.78 -6.23 -3.43
C GLY A 21 11.82 -4.81 -4.04
N TYR A 22 12.21 -3.82 -3.23
CA TYR A 22 12.40 -2.44 -3.70
C TYR A 22 13.83 -2.19 -4.20
N TRP A 23 14.76 -3.10 -3.91
CA TRP A 23 16.11 -3.08 -4.48
C TRP A 23 16.62 -4.50 -4.68
N LEU A 24 17.32 -4.71 -5.79
CA LEU A 24 17.99 -5.97 -6.14
C LEU A 24 19.42 -5.65 -6.55
N SER A 25 20.38 -6.46 -6.12
CA SER A 25 21.75 -6.38 -6.61
C SER A 25 21.83 -6.73 -8.10
N LYS A 26 22.94 -6.34 -8.74
CA LYS A 26 23.24 -6.70 -10.14
C LYS A 26 23.93 -8.05 -10.29
N SER A 27 23.96 -8.85 -9.23
CA SER A 27 24.52 -10.20 -9.28
C SER A 27 23.57 -11.14 -10.02
N GLU A 28 24.15 -12.10 -10.74
CA GLU A 28 23.41 -13.15 -11.45
C GLU A 28 24.10 -14.49 -11.17
N GLY A 29 23.32 -15.56 -11.02
CA GLY A 29 23.84 -16.90 -10.81
C GLY A 29 22.91 -17.76 -9.97
N VAL A 30 23.42 -18.90 -9.52
CA VAL A 30 22.73 -19.79 -8.58
C VAL A 30 23.65 -20.06 -7.39
N ASP A 31 23.06 -20.40 -6.25
CA ASP A 31 23.78 -20.71 -5.01
C ASP A 31 24.76 -19.61 -4.59
N LEU A 32 24.29 -18.36 -4.62
CA LEU A 32 25.07 -17.21 -4.20
C LEU A 32 24.90 -16.93 -2.71
N SER A 33 25.95 -16.43 -2.07
CA SER A 33 25.97 -16.07 -0.64
C SER A 33 26.55 -14.68 -0.44
N LEU A 34 25.93 -13.89 0.44
CA LEU A 34 26.48 -12.62 0.91
C LEU A 34 27.54 -12.89 1.96
N VAL A 35 28.74 -12.35 1.76
CA VAL A 35 29.87 -12.45 2.67
C VAL A 35 30.20 -11.07 3.23
N PHE A 36 30.39 -11.00 4.54
CA PHE A 36 30.99 -9.88 5.24
C PHE A 36 32.10 -10.42 6.14
N ASN A 37 33.36 -10.15 5.78
CA ASN A 37 34.52 -10.83 6.36
C ASN A 37 35.44 -9.89 7.16
N HIS A 38 36.55 -10.45 7.65
CA HIS A 38 37.54 -9.73 8.47
C HIS A 38 38.23 -8.56 7.75
N SER A 39 38.23 -8.55 6.41
CA SER A 39 38.72 -7.44 5.61
C SER A 39 37.75 -6.26 5.60
N GLY A 40 36.56 -6.37 6.19
CA GLY A 40 35.57 -5.30 6.25
C GLY A 40 34.81 -5.08 4.93
N PHE A 41 35.06 -5.86 3.89
CA PHE A 41 34.32 -5.77 2.63
C PHE A 41 33.07 -6.63 2.64
N MET A 42 32.02 -6.15 1.97
CA MET A 42 30.82 -6.93 1.65
C MET A 42 30.79 -7.25 0.15
N TYR A 43 30.58 -8.52 -0.16
CA TYR A 43 30.55 -9.03 -1.53
C TYR A 43 29.72 -10.31 -1.63
N ILE A 44 29.31 -10.67 -2.84
CA ILE A 44 28.53 -11.87 -3.15
C ILE A 44 29.46 -12.88 -3.81
N VAL A 45 29.46 -14.11 -3.29
CA VAL A 45 30.24 -15.23 -3.80
C VAL A 45 29.35 -16.34 -4.33
N ASN A 46 29.87 -17.17 -5.22
CA ASN A 46 29.25 -18.45 -5.58
C ASN A 46 29.70 -19.61 -4.68
N SER A 47 29.17 -20.80 -4.93
CA SER A 47 29.52 -22.04 -4.21
C SER A 47 31.00 -22.44 -4.29
N SER A 48 31.75 -21.92 -5.26
CA SER A 48 33.20 -22.11 -5.41
C SER A 48 34.03 -21.01 -4.73
N ASN A 49 33.41 -20.13 -3.92
CA ASN A 49 34.03 -18.96 -3.28
C ASN A 49 34.66 -17.96 -4.27
N VAL A 50 34.13 -17.88 -5.50
CA VAL A 50 34.52 -16.85 -6.46
C VAL A 50 33.68 -15.61 -6.22
N ASP A 51 34.34 -14.45 -6.11
CA ASP A 51 33.69 -13.15 -5.98
C ASP A 51 32.94 -12.81 -7.28
N ILE A 52 31.61 -12.72 -7.20
CA ILE A 52 30.73 -12.41 -8.33
C ILE A 52 30.40 -10.93 -8.38
N TYR A 53 30.16 -10.32 -7.21
CA TYR A 53 29.72 -8.93 -7.13
C TYR A 53 30.20 -8.28 -5.84
N SER A 54 30.99 -7.21 -5.92
CA SER A 54 31.35 -6.42 -4.75
C SER A 54 30.24 -5.43 -4.44
N LEU A 55 29.79 -5.38 -3.18
CA LEU A 55 28.92 -4.30 -2.72
C LEU A 55 29.79 -3.11 -2.32
N THR A 56 30.78 -3.35 -1.47
CA THR A 56 31.65 -2.30 -0.94
C THR A 56 32.92 -2.20 -1.77
N GLU A 57 33.27 -0.99 -2.22
CA GLU A 57 34.50 -0.76 -3.01
C GLU A 57 35.61 -0.11 -2.19
N ASN A 58 35.26 0.78 -1.25
CA ASN A 58 36.21 1.56 -0.48
C ASN A 58 35.90 1.45 1.01
N ILE A 59 36.91 1.08 1.79
CA ILE A 59 36.88 1.13 3.25
C ILE A 59 38.17 1.79 3.76
N PRO A 60 38.13 2.50 4.89
CA PRO A 60 39.33 3.05 5.49
C PRO A 60 40.36 1.96 5.84
N THR A 61 41.63 2.27 5.63
CA THR A 61 42.77 1.42 5.98
C THR A 61 43.63 2.11 7.06
N PRO A 62 44.32 1.34 7.92
CA PRO A 62 44.26 -0.12 8.01
C PRO A 62 42.95 -0.62 8.65
N VAL A 63 42.43 -1.75 8.18
CA VAL A 63 41.07 -2.24 8.52
C VAL A 63 40.92 -2.52 10.03
N GLU A 64 42.00 -3.00 10.64
CA GLU A 64 42.13 -3.32 12.06
C GLU A 64 42.00 -2.09 12.99
N ASP A 65 42.15 -0.87 12.48
CA ASP A 65 41.94 0.35 13.26
C ASP A 65 40.46 0.72 13.41
N TYR A 66 39.55 -0.03 12.77
CA TYR A 66 38.11 0.27 12.75
C TYR A 66 37.26 -0.91 13.28
N TYR A 67 36.16 -0.57 13.96
CA TYR A 67 35.02 -1.46 14.11
C TYR A 67 34.15 -1.35 12.85
N HIS A 68 33.61 -2.47 12.39
CA HIS A 68 32.77 -2.54 11.19
C HIS A 68 31.40 -3.09 11.54
N ARG A 69 30.35 -2.52 10.96
CA ARG A 69 28.97 -2.95 11.18
C ARG A 69 28.17 -2.80 9.90
N ALA A 70 27.46 -3.85 9.50
CA ALA A 70 26.43 -3.78 8.49
C ALA A 70 25.06 -4.00 9.14
N THR A 71 24.08 -3.15 8.86
CA THR A 71 22.77 -3.21 9.52
C THR A 71 21.67 -2.66 8.62
N ILE A 72 20.44 -3.12 8.84
CA ILE A 72 19.25 -2.55 8.21
C ILE A 72 18.65 -1.57 9.21
N ASN A 73 18.51 -0.30 8.80
CA ASN A 73 17.90 0.71 9.65
C ASN A 73 16.36 0.56 9.70
N ASP A 74 15.71 1.36 10.54
CA ASP A 74 14.26 1.37 10.72
C ASP A 74 13.47 1.81 9.47
N GLN A 75 14.14 2.46 8.51
CA GLN A 75 13.59 2.84 7.21
C GLN A 75 13.79 1.75 6.14
N GLY A 76 14.42 0.61 6.48
CA GLY A 76 14.64 -0.50 5.55
C GLY A 76 15.88 -0.36 4.66
N THR A 77 16.74 0.63 4.87
CA THR A 77 18.00 0.74 4.11
C THR A 77 19.05 -0.14 4.76
N PHE A 78 19.71 -0.99 3.96
CA PHE A 78 20.88 -1.77 4.41
C PHE A 78 22.14 -0.94 4.23
N GLU A 79 22.87 -0.70 5.30
CA GLU A 79 24.00 0.24 5.31
C GLU A 79 25.20 -0.37 6.02
N GLN A 80 26.39 -0.03 5.54
CA GLN A 80 27.64 -0.35 6.20
C GLN A 80 28.24 0.88 6.85
N PHE A 81 28.69 0.71 8.09
CA PHE A 81 29.36 1.73 8.87
C PHE A 81 30.72 1.26 9.39
N VAL A 82 31.61 2.21 9.58
CA VAL A 82 32.91 2.05 10.24
C VAL A 82 33.06 3.03 11.38
N HIS A 83 33.78 2.65 12.43
CA HIS A 83 34.08 3.50 13.58
C HIS A 83 35.54 3.29 13.99
N HIS A 84 36.34 4.35 13.95
CA HIS A 84 37.76 4.26 14.31
C HIS A 84 37.92 4.00 15.82
N LYS A 85 38.74 3.02 16.19
CA LYS A 85 38.81 2.46 17.55
C LYS A 85 39.30 3.44 18.61
N LYS A 86 40.08 4.44 18.22
CA LYS A 86 40.64 5.42 19.17
C LYS A 86 39.67 6.56 19.45
N GLU A 87 39.10 7.12 18.39
CA GLU A 87 38.25 8.31 18.40
C GLU A 87 37.50 8.39 17.07
N GLY A 88 36.24 8.82 17.11
CA GLY A 88 35.43 9.07 15.91
C GLY A 88 33.94 8.87 16.15
N ASN A 89 33.14 9.17 15.13
CA ASN A 89 31.74 8.78 15.05
C ASN A 89 31.60 7.59 14.08
N TRP A 90 30.45 6.93 14.10
CA TRP A 90 30.12 5.98 13.04
C TRP A 90 30.00 6.73 11.70
N ILE A 91 30.75 6.28 10.70
CA ILE A 91 30.74 6.84 9.34
C ILE A 91 30.15 5.79 8.43
N ARG A 92 29.15 6.17 7.63
CA ARG A 92 28.58 5.30 6.60
C ARG A 92 29.56 5.23 5.43
N VAL A 93 29.96 4.02 5.06
CA VAL A 93 30.89 3.76 3.94
C VAL A 93 30.18 3.19 2.72
N TRP A 94 28.99 2.62 2.91
CA TRP A 94 28.23 2.03 1.82
C TRP A 94 26.72 2.02 2.10
N ARG A 95 25.94 2.18 1.03
CA ARG A 95 24.49 1.95 0.94
C ARG A 95 24.11 1.55 -0.49
N PRO A 96 23.02 0.80 -0.69
CA PRO A 96 22.62 0.28 -2.01
C PRO A 96 22.06 1.33 -2.97
N TYR A 97 21.56 2.44 -2.43
CA TYR A 97 20.94 3.54 -3.17
C TYR A 97 20.99 4.83 -2.36
N ASP A 98 20.97 5.97 -3.04
CA ASP A 98 21.06 7.27 -2.39
C ASP A 98 19.74 7.74 -1.80
N ASP A 99 18.62 7.52 -2.50
CA ASP A 99 17.31 7.99 -2.08
C ASP A 99 16.67 7.01 -1.09
N PRO A 100 16.54 7.35 0.21
CA PRO A 100 15.95 6.45 1.19
C PRO A 100 14.46 6.18 0.94
N CYS A 101 13.76 7.04 0.16
CA CYS A 101 12.36 6.83 -0.21
C CYS A 101 12.16 5.77 -1.32
N ILE A 102 13.22 5.08 -1.74
CA ILE A 102 13.11 3.86 -2.54
C ILE A 102 12.52 2.72 -1.70
N ALA A 103 12.83 2.65 -0.41
CA ALA A 103 12.24 1.65 0.46
C ALA A 103 10.72 1.83 0.52
N TYR A 104 10.00 0.71 0.40
CA TYR A 104 8.53 0.72 0.39
C TYR A 104 7.97 0.88 1.80
N SER A 105 6.83 1.57 1.92
CA SER A 105 6.06 1.72 3.16
C SER A 105 6.80 2.37 4.32
N VAL A 106 7.86 3.14 4.05
CA VAL A 106 8.62 3.91 5.06
C VAL A 106 7.71 4.83 5.88
N CYS A 107 6.75 5.49 5.21
CA CYS A 107 5.80 6.40 5.84
C CYS A 107 4.43 5.76 6.13
N GLY A 108 4.34 4.43 6.02
CA GLY A 108 3.08 3.71 6.20
C GLY A 108 2.04 3.98 5.11
N ILE A 109 0.84 3.45 5.34
CA ILE A 109 -0.30 3.58 4.43
C ILE A 109 -0.71 5.05 4.27
N TYR A 110 -0.96 5.50 3.05
CA TYR A 110 -1.30 6.87 2.68
C TYR A 110 -0.29 7.95 3.13
N GLY A 111 0.90 7.54 3.59
CA GLY A 111 2.02 8.42 3.89
C GLY A 111 2.91 8.63 2.67
N MET A 112 3.35 9.87 2.48
CA MET A 112 4.27 10.34 1.46
C MET A 112 5.67 10.48 2.05
N CYS A 113 6.63 9.73 1.50
CA CYS A 113 8.04 9.84 1.83
C CYS A 113 8.71 11.00 1.10
N THR A 114 9.46 11.82 1.83
CA THR A 114 10.30 12.87 1.27
C THR A 114 11.70 12.81 1.86
N SER A 115 12.72 13.10 1.07
CA SER A 115 14.10 13.26 1.55
C SER A 115 14.85 14.26 0.68
N PRO A 116 14.78 15.57 1.02
CA PRO A 116 15.41 16.62 0.20
C PRO A 116 16.94 16.52 0.14
N ASP A 117 17.56 16.00 1.20
CA ASP A 117 19.01 15.85 1.34
C ASP A 117 19.51 14.42 1.04
N ASN A 118 18.60 13.49 0.71
CA ASN A 118 18.88 12.05 0.58
C ASN A 118 19.53 11.42 1.83
N GLU A 119 19.35 12.04 3.01
CA GLU A 119 19.88 11.55 4.29
C GLU A 119 18.76 11.33 5.29
N LYS A 120 17.91 12.34 5.47
CA LYS A 120 16.81 12.30 6.43
C LYS A 120 15.50 12.06 5.71
N VAL A 121 14.78 11.04 6.15
CA VAL A 121 13.39 10.81 5.74
C VAL A 121 12.46 11.72 6.54
N THR A 122 11.50 12.31 5.84
CA THR A 122 10.35 13.00 6.42
C THR A 122 9.06 12.42 5.85
N CYS A 123 8.13 12.08 6.73
CA CYS A 123 6.84 11.51 6.39
C CYS A 123 5.71 12.52 6.64
N ASN A 124 4.94 12.80 5.59
CA ASN A 124 3.71 13.59 5.65
C ASN A 124 2.57 12.80 5.00
N CYS A 125 1.32 13.10 5.33
CA CYS A 125 0.20 12.46 4.64
C CYS A 125 0.04 12.95 3.20
N ILE A 126 -0.48 12.08 2.33
CA ILE A 126 -0.98 12.54 1.03
C ILE A 126 -2.11 13.56 1.21
N PRO A 127 -2.36 14.43 0.23
CA PRO A 127 -3.39 15.45 0.34
C PRO A 127 -4.78 14.90 0.68
N GLY A 128 -5.47 15.54 1.63
CA GLY A 128 -6.79 15.13 2.15
C GLY A 128 -6.76 14.00 3.18
N TYR A 129 -5.57 13.60 3.64
CA TYR A 129 -5.39 12.61 4.69
C TYR A 129 -4.68 13.23 5.89
N THR A 130 -4.94 12.66 7.07
CA THR A 130 -4.33 13.09 8.34
C THR A 130 -3.60 11.92 9.00
N HIS A 131 -2.68 12.23 9.90
CA HIS A 131 -1.83 11.24 10.55
C HIS A 131 -2.67 10.29 11.41
N LEU A 132 -2.39 8.99 11.31
CA LEU A 132 -2.98 7.99 12.19
C LEU A 132 -2.51 8.15 13.63
N ASP A 133 -1.26 8.56 13.80
CA ASP A 133 -0.63 8.85 15.08
C ASP A 133 0.26 10.08 14.91
N HIS A 134 -0.09 11.17 15.58
CA HIS A 134 0.66 12.43 15.50
C HIS A 134 2.04 12.33 16.16
N GLU A 135 2.25 11.38 17.07
CA GLU A 135 3.54 11.15 17.72
C GLU A 135 4.43 10.21 16.88
N ASN A 136 3.82 9.39 16.02
CA ASN A 136 4.52 8.46 15.16
C ASN A 136 3.98 8.47 13.72
N VAL A 137 4.50 9.41 12.93
CA VAL A 137 4.13 9.62 11.52
C VAL A 137 4.39 8.42 10.61
N SER A 138 5.27 7.48 10.99
CA SER A 138 5.55 6.27 10.21
C SER A 138 4.42 5.24 10.25
N LYS A 139 3.46 5.38 11.18
CA LYS A 139 2.26 4.53 11.24
C LYS A 139 1.28 4.81 10.09
N GLY A 140 1.56 5.81 9.26
CA GLY A 140 0.73 6.19 8.12
C GLY A 140 -0.39 7.13 8.50
N CYS A 141 -1.36 7.18 7.61
CA CYS A 141 -2.41 8.17 7.57
C CYS A 141 -3.77 7.51 7.35
N HIS A 142 -4.82 8.26 7.60
CA HIS A 142 -6.19 7.85 7.28
C HIS A 142 -6.94 9.03 6.65
N PRO A 143 -8.00 8.76 5.87
CA PRO A 143 -8.83 9.83 5.36
C PRO A 143 -9.54 10.51 6.55
N GLU A 144 -9.70 11.83 6.51
CA GLU A 144 -10.42 12.55 7.56
C GLU A 144 -11.89 12.10 7.68
N THR A 145 -12.50 11.72 6.55
CA THR A 145 -13.86 11.19 6.48
C THR A 145 -13.87 9.86 5.74
N ALA A 146 -14.59 8.86 6.28
CA ALA A 146 -14.80 7.60 5.58
C ALA A 146 -15.64 7.84 4.32
N MET A 147 -15.07 7.54 3.15
CA MET A 147 -15.75 7.76 1.88
C MET A 147 -16.04 6.45 1.16
N ASN A 148 -17.25 6.38 0.61
CA ASN A 148 -17.57 5.36 -0.38
C ASN A 148 -17.30 5.93 -1.77
N TYR A 149 -16.09 5.66 -2.27
CA TYR A 149 -15.66 6.06 -3.61
C TYR A 149 -16.53 5.48 -4.73
N CYS A 150 -17.37 4.47 -4.44
CA CYS A 150 -18.35 3.85 -5.36
C CYS A 150 -19.84 4.02 -4.90
N ALA A 151 -20.20 4.98 -4.03
CA ALA A 151 -21.59 5.47 -3.82
C ALA A 151 -22.02 6.66 -4.74
N GLY A 152 -23.23 6.57 -5.32
CA GLY A 152 -23.71 7.46 -6.40
C GLY A 152 -23.51 8.98 -6.25
N ASN A 153 -23.17 9.61 -7.39
CA ASN A 153 -22.72 11.00 -7.61
C ASN A 153 -21.23 11.27 -7.30
N PHE A 154 -20.35 10.56 -8.03
CA PHE A 154 -18.88 10.55 -7.83
C PHE A 154 -18.15 11.83 -8.20
N MET A 155 -18.46 12.41 -9.35
CA MET A 155 -17.56 13.39 -9.97
C MET A 155 -17.55 14.76 -9.27
N GLY A 156 -18.61 15.11 -8.53
CA GLY A 156 -18.72 16.40 -7.85
C GLY A 156 -18.02 16.47 -6.48
N ASN A 157 -17.66 15.32 -5.90
CA ASN A 157 -17.22 15.23 -4.50
C ASN A 157 -15.70 15.12 -4.35
N PHE A 158 -14.94 15.17 -5.44
CA PHE A 158 -13.49 15.08 -5.39
C PHE A 158 -12.85 16.13 -6.30
N THR A 159 -11.68 16.58 -5.88
CA THR A 159 -10.72 17.32 -6.69
C THR A 159 -9.52 16.44 -6.98
N VAL A 160 -8.69 16.85 -7.93
CA VAL A 160 -7.42 16.18 -8.20
C VAL A 160 -6.29 17.13 -7.88
N GLU A 161 -5.43 16.71 -6.98
CA GLU A 161 -4.15 17.37 -6.74
C GLU A 161 -3.09 16.75 -7.64
N VAL A 162 -2.25 17.59 -8.23
CA VAL A 162 -1.12 17.17 -9.08
C VAL A 162 0.16 17.59 -8.40
N MET A 163 1.03 16.62 -8.13
CA MET A 163 2.33 16.82 -7.50
C MET A 163 3.45 16.49 -8.48
N GLU A 164 4.33 17.45 -8.72
CA GLU A 164 5.53 17.26 -9.54
C GLU A 164 6.63 16.52 -8.75
N GLY A 165 7.38 15.65 -9.42
CA GLY A 165 8.47 14.92 -8.79
C GLY A 165 8.00 13.86 -7.79
N ALA A 166 6.77 13.39 -7.92
CA ALA A 166 6.14 12.44 -7.02
C ALA A 166 5.61 11.21 -7.76
N ASP A 167 5.59 10.07 -7.07
CA ASP A 167 5.23 8.77 -7.62
C ASP A 167 4.63 7.83 -6.56
N PHE A 168 3.95 6.81 -7.05
CA PHE A 168 3.45 5.67 -6.27
C PHE A 168 4.04 4.38 -6.87
N PRO A 169 5.36 4.14 -6.74
CA PRO A 169 6.01 2.98 -7.34
C PRO A 169 5.34 1.68 -6.95
N SER A 170 5.23 0.79 -7.93
CA SER A 170 4.63 -0.53 -7.79
C SER A 170 5.30 -1.43 -8.83
N ALA A 171 5.31 -2.74 -8.58
CA ALA A 171 5.74 -3.68 -9.60
C ALA A 171 4.89 -3.55 -10.87
N ASP A 172 5.44 -3.97 -12.02
CA ASP A 172 4.80 -3.74 -13.33
C ASP A 172 3.43 -4.41 -13.54
N HIS A 173 3.02 -5.29 -12.64
CA HIS A 173 1.69 -5.91 -12.63
C HIS A 173 0.79 -5.48 -11.47
N ALA A 174 1.30 -4.63 -10.58
CA ALA A 174 0.59 -4.17 -9.39
C ALA A 174 -0.21 -2.87 -9.62
N ASP A 175 -0.07 -2.22 -10.78
CA ASP A 175 -0.95 -1.11 -11.15
C ASP A 175 -2.37 -1.59 -11.41
N LEU A 176 -3.34 -0.74 -11.08
CA LEU A 176 -4.74 -0.98 -11.40
C LEU A 176 -4.95 -1.03 -12.92
N SER A 177 -4.31 -0.12 -13.65
CA SER A 177 -4.23 -0.16 -15.11
C SER A 177 -3.12 0.74 -15.63
N ARG A 178 -2.55 0.38 -16.78
CA ARG A 178 -1.60 1.21 -17.52
C ARG A 178 -2.22 1.60 -18.87
N VAL A 179 -2.20 2.90 -19.18
CA VAL A 179 -2.69 3.43 -20.46
C VAL A 179 -1.61 4.30 -21.08
N GLU A 180 -1.16 3.94 -22.27
CA GLU A 180 -0.10 4.66 -23.00
C GLU A 180 -0.69 5.66 -24.00
N LYS A 181 0.14 6.58 -24.48
CA LYS A 181 -0.18 7.58 -25.51
C LYS A 181 -1.33 8.51 -25.11
N VAL A 182 -1.38 8.89 -23.83
CA VAL A 182 -2.39 9.80 -23.26
C VAL A 182 -1.73 11.02 -22.63
N ASP A 183 -2.40 12.16 -22.70
CA ASP A 183 -1.98 13.37 -22.01
C ASP A 183 -2.37 13.35 -20.53
N LEU A 184 -1.91 14.37 -19.80
CA LEU A 184 -2.14 14.51 -18.37
C LEU A 184 -3.63 14.69 -18.04
N GLU A 185 -4.38 15.44 -18.85
CA GLU A 185 -5.79 15.72 -18.61
C GLU A 185 -6.66 14.48 -18.80
N TRP A 186 -6.34 13.66 -19.80
CA TRP A 186 -6.97 12.35 -19.98
C TRP A 186 -6.67 11.45 -18.78
N CYS A 187 -5.42 11.41 -18.31
CA CYS A 187 -5.05 10.61 -17.13
C CYS A 187 -5.83 11.04 -15.88
N LYS A 188 -5.91 12.37 -15.65
CA LYS A 188 -6.71 12.98 -14.59
C LYS A 188 -8.18 12.56 -14.67
N LYS A 189 -8.78 12.66 -15.85
CA LYS A 189 -10.17 12.26 -16.07
C LYS A 189 -10.39 10.76 -15.86
N SER A 190 -9.55 9.92 -16.45
CA SER A 190 -9.66 8.46 -16.34
C SER A 190 -9.50 7.95 -14.91
N MET A 191 -8.59 8.56 -14.14
CA MET A 191 -8.44 8.29 -12.71
C MET A 191 -9.68 8.74 -11.92
N MET A 192 -10.23 9.90 -12.26
CA MET A 192 -11.43 10.44 -11.61
C MET A 192 -12.66 9.56 -11.83
N ASP A 193 -12.88 9.10 -13.06
CA ASP A 193 -14.02 8.29 -13.47
C ASP A 193 -13.98 6.85 -12.91
N ASP A 194 -12.80 6.38 -12.45
CA ASP A 194 -12.61 5.05 -11.85
C ASP A 194 -12.67 5.10 -10.32
N CYS A 195 -13.71 4.49 -9.73
CA CYS A 195 -13.89 4.51 -8.28
C CYS A 195 -12.87 3.65 -7.50
N TYR A 196 -12.14 2.75 -8.15
CA TYR A 196 -11.09 1.95 -7.53
C TYR A 196 -9.71 2.61 -7.62
N SER A 197 -9.59 3.67 -8.43
CA SER A 197 -8.36 4.46 -8.58
C SER A 197 -8.38 5.62 -7.59
N LEU A 198 -7.45 5.60 -6.63
CA LEU A 198 -7.24 6.71 -5.70
C LEU A 198 -6.19 7.70 -6.21
N ALA A 199 -5.20 7.19 -6.93
CA ALA A 199 -4.12 8.01 -7.49
C ALA A 199 -3.70 7.49 -8.87
N ALA A 200 -2.87 8.25 -9.56
CA ALA A 200 -2.18 7.83 -10.76
C ALA A 200 -0.79 8.46 -10.84
N SER A 201 0.15 7.77 -11.49
CA SER A 201 1.43 8.34 -11.90
C SER A 201 1.41 8.59 -13.41
N TRP A 202 1.64 9.82 -13.84
CA TRP A 202 1.77 10.17 -15.25
C TRP A 202 3.24 10.43 -15.58
N VAL A 203 3.77 9.67 -16.54
CA VAL A 203 5.16 9.75 -17.01
C VAL A 203 5.24 9.36 -18.49
N ASN A 204 5.95 10.12 -19.31
CA ASN A 204 6.17 9.82 -20.74
C ASN A 204 4.88 9.43 -21.49
N SER A 205 3.83 10.23 -21.36
CA SER A 205 2.49 9.98 -21.95
C SER A 205 1.85 8.64 -21.54
N THR A 206 2.25 8.10 -20.41
CA THR A 206 1.71 6.87 -19.82
C THR A 206 1.05 7.20 -18.49
N CYS A 207 -0.23 6.85 -18.36
CA CYS A 207 -1.01 6.94 -17.15
C CYS A 207 -1.02 5.60 -16.42
N ARG A 208 -0.50 5.58 -15.19
CA ARG A 208 -0.42 4.40 -14.32
C ARG A 208 -1.38 4.57 -13.16
N LYS A 209 -2.60 4.04 -13.27
CA LYS A 209 -3.62 4.12 -12.22
C LYS A 209 -3.25 3.22 -11.04
N LYS A 210 -3.44 3.73 -9.83
CA LYS A 210 -3.05 3.08 -8.58
C LYS A 210 -4.27 2.69 -7.77
N ARG A 211 -4.28 1.43 -7.33
CA ARG A 211 -5.35 0.87 -6.49
C ARG A 211 -5.19 1.36 -5.05
N MET A 212 -6.30 1.47 -4.33
CA MET A 212 -6.29 1.59 -2.87
C MET A 212 -5.99 0.26 -2.15
N PRO A 213 -5.36 0.30 -0.96
CA PRO A 213 -4.72 1.46 -0.36
C PRO A 213 -3.39 1.83 -1.04
N LEU A 214 -2.90 3.05 -0.81
CA LEU A 214 -1.57 3.49 -1.29
C LEU A 214 -0.56 3.30 -0.16
N TRP A 215 0.60 2.73 -0.42
CA TRP A 215 1.64 2.50 0.61
C TRP A 215 3.07 2.83 0.17
N THR A 216 3.28 3.20 -1.09
CA THR A 216 4.60 3.48 -1.65
C THR A 216 4.80 4.93 -2.09
N ALA A 217 3.99 5.86 -1.59
CA ALA A 217 4.03 7.24 -2.05
C ALA A 217 5.38 7.91 -1.72
N ARG A 218 6.02 8.51 -2.73
CA ARG A 218 7.27 9.27 -2.56
C ARG A 218 7.27 10.56 -3.37
N ASN A 219 7.88 11.60 -2.81
CA ASN A 219 8.28 12.82 -3.49
C ASN A 219 9.75 13.07 -3.17
N SER A 220 10.60 12.57 -4.06
CA SER A 220 12.03 12.43 -3.84
C SER A 220 12.78 12.46 -5.18
N SER A 221 14.11 12.43 -5.11
CA SER A 221 14.97 12.46 -6.29
C SER A 221 14.66 11.33 -7.30
N SER A 222 14.22 10.15 -6.82
CA SER A 222 13.83 9.02 -7.68
C SER A 222 12.52 9.19 -8.45
N ALA A 223 11.69 10.17 -8.09
CA ALA A 223 10.41 10.45 -8.74
C ALA A 223 10.45 11.66 -9.68
N LYS A 224 11.65 12.22 -9.92
CA LYS A 224 11.84 13.36 -10.82
C LYS A 224 11.30 13.08 -12.23
N GLY A 225 10.52 14.03 -12.76
CA GLY A 225 9.90 13.92 -14.09
C GLY A 225 8.59 13.10 -14.11
N ILE A 226 8.14 12.59 -12.96
CA ILE A 226 6.84 11.93 -12.80
C ILE A 226 5.88 12.94 -12.16
N LYS A 227 4.62 12.93 -12.62
CA LYS A 227 3.52 13.69 -12.01
C LYS A 227 2.60 12.72 -11.29
N ALA A 228 2.48 12.85 -9.97
CA ALA A 228 1.49 12.12 -9.20
C ALA A 228 0.16 12.88 -9.23
N LEU A 229 -0.92 12.17 -9.50
CA LEU A 229 -2.28 12.67 -9.43
C LEU A 229 -2.97 11.98 -8.26
N ILE A 230 -3.62 12.75 -7.38
CA ILE A 230 -4.25 12.24 -6.16
C ILE A 230 -5.70 12.71 -6.13
N LYS A 231 -6.62 11.76 -6.00
CA LYS A 231 -8.05 12.06 -5.82
C LYS A 231 -8.28 12.48 -4.38
N VAL A 232 -8.56 13.77 -4.19
CA VAL A 232 -8.77 14.40 -2.89
C VAL A 232 -10.27 14.60 -2.67
N PRO A 233 -10.82 14.15 -1.54
CA PRO A 233 -12.18 14.49 -1.14
C PRO A 233 -12.37 16.01 -1.08
N ASN A 234 -13.36 16.53 -1.79
CA ASN A 234 -13.90 17.85 -1.45
C ASN A 234 -14.56 17.66 -0.10
N ASN A 235 -14.18 18.46 0.89
CA ASN A 235 -14.75 18.38 2.23
C ASN A 235 -16.28 18.31 2.09
N PRO A 236 -16.92 17.13 2.27
CA PRO A 236 -18.35 17.11 2.22
C PRO A 236 -18.74 17.88 3.46
N ASP A 237 -19.53 18.94 3.31
CA ASP A 237 -20.46 19.29 4.38
C ASP A 237 -21.02 17.95 4.86
N ILE A 238 -20.63 17.54 6.08
CA ILE A 238 -21.03 16.27 6.67
C ILE A 238 -22.49 16.14 6.31
N PRO A 239 -22.90 15.14 5.50
CA PRO A 239 -24.29 15.06 5.11
C PRO A 239 -25.05 15.00 6.42
N LYS A 240 -25.73 16.11 6.78
CA LYS A 240 -26.65 16.13 7.92
C LYS A 240 -27.45 14.88 7.72
N PRO A 241 -27.54 13.98 8.72
CA PRO A 241 -28.24 12.72 8.55
C PRO A 241 -29.56 13.06 7.90
N THR A 242 -29.69 12.74 6.62
CA THR A 242 -30.94 13.00 5.91
C THR A 242 -31.90 12.16 6.70
N ASN A 243 -32.91 12.82 7.28
CA ASN A 243 -33.92 12.16 8.10
C ASN A 243 -34.39 10.94 7.31
N LYS A 244 -33.80 9.77 7.59
CA LYS A 244 -34.25 8.51 7.01
C LYS A 244 -35.68 8.47 7.45
N LYS A 245 -36.63 8.58 6.52
CA LYS A 245 -38.06 8.48 6.84
C LYS A 245 -38.17 7.28 7.75
N LYS A 246 -38.54 7.53 9.01
CA LYS A 246 -38.55 6.56 10.09
C LYS A 246 -39.30 5.34 9.55
N PHE A 247 -38.57 4.27 9.22
CA PHE A 247 -39.20 3.07 8.71
C PHE A 247 -40.06 2.57 9.86
N ASN A 248 -41.39 2.56 9.66
CA ASN A 248 -42.33 2.29 10.74
C ASN A 248 -42.34 0.78 10.99
N SER A 249 -41.27 0.29 11.62
CA SER A 249 -41.01 -1.14 11.87
C SER A 249 -42.16 -1.80 12.60
N ARG A 250 -42.89 -1.05 13.43
CA ARG A 250 -44.09 -1.51 14.14
C ARG A 250 -45.24 -1.84 13.19
N ALA A 251 -45.50 -1.00 12.19
CA ALA A 251 -46.51 -1.29 11.17
C ALA A 251 -46.13 -2.50 10.31
N PHE A 252 -44.84 -2.66 10.00
CA PHE A 252 -44.36 -3.81 9.23
C PHE A 252 -44.45 -5.12 10.01
N LEU A 253 -44.16 -5.09 11.32
CA LEU A 253 -44.33 -6.24 12.22
C LEU A 253 -45.80 -6.62 12.39
N GLU A 254 -46.71 -5.64 12.48
CA GLU A 254 -48.15 -5.91 12.53
C GLU A 254 -48.64 -6.54 11.21
N ILE A 255 -48.25 -5.99 10.06
CA ILE A 255 -48.60 -6.58 8.75
C ILE A 255 -48.04 -8.00 8.63
N GLY A 256 -46.78 -8.22 9.03
CA GLY A 256 -46.17 -9.55 9.03
C GLY A 256 -46.89 -10.55 9.95
N SER A 257 -47.33 -10.10 11.13
CA SER A 257 -48.09 -10.95 12.07
C SER A 257 -49.46 -11.33 11.53
N ILE A 258 -50.18 -10.40 10.88
CA ILE A 258 -51.47 -10.65 10.24
C ILE A 258 -51.33 -11.65 9.08
N ILE A 259 -50.30 -11.49 8.25
CA ILE A 259 -50.03 -12.42 7.14
C ILE A 259 -49.68 -13.82 7.67
N SER A 260 -48.87 -13.91 8.74
CA SER A 260 -48.53 -15.20 9.34
C SER A 260 -49.76 -15.90 9.92
N ALA A 261 -50.61 -15.19 10.65
CA ALA A 261 -51.83 -15.76 11.23
C ALA A 261 -52.83 -16.24 10.17
N THR A 262 -53.00 -15.47 9.09
CA THR A 262 -53.88 -15.86 7.98
C THR A 262 -53.37 -17.10 7.25
N LEU A 263 -52.06 -17.22 7.03
CA LEU A 263 -51.45 -18.41 6.44
C LEU A 263 -51.62 -19.64 7.34
N VAL A 264 -51.39 -19.53 8.65
CA VAL A 264 -51.60 -20.64 9.60
C VAL A 264 -53.06 -21.12 9.58
N PHE A 265 -54.01 -20.19 9.53
CA PHE A 265 -55.43 -20.55 9.43
C PHE A 265 -55.76 -21.29 8.12
N LEU A 266 -55.26 -20.79 6.98
CA LEU A 266 -55.47 -21.44 5.67
C LEU A 266 -54.85 -22.83 5.61
N PHE A 267 -53.63 -23.01 6.13
CA PHE A 267 -52.99 -24.31 6.21
C PHE A 267 -53.72 -25.26 7.18
N GLY A 268 -54.24 -24.75 8.30
CA GLY A 268 -55.07 -25.52 9.21
C GLY A 268 -56.37 -26.01 8.57
N VAL A 269 -57.08 -25.14 7.86
CA VAL A 269 -58.30 -25.50 7.11
C VAL A 269 -57.99 -26.51 6.01
N ALA A 270 -56.91 -26.30 5.24
CA ALA A 270 -56.48 -27.25 4.22
C ALA A 270 -56.14 -28.60 4.84
N ALA A 271 -55.38 -28.62 5.94
CA ALA A 271 -55.03 -29.85 6.65
C ALA A 271 -56.29 -30.60 7.13
N ILE A 272 -57.29 -29.91 7.66
CA ILE A 272 -58.57 -30.53 8.08
C ILE A 272 -59.34 -31.05 6.86
N TYR A 273 -59.41 -30.28 5.78
CA TYR A 273 -60.15 -30.65 4.56
C TYR A 273 -59.56 -31.88 3.86
N TYR A 274 -58.23 -31.97 3.82
CA TYR A 274 -57.49 -33.06 3.19
C TYR A 274 -57.15 -34.22 4.14
N ASN A 275 -57.45 -34.12 5.44
CA ASN A 275 -57.22 -35.22 6.38
C ASN A 275 -58.32 -36.29 6.22
N PRO A 276 -57.97 -37.53 5.86
CA PRO A 276 -58.92 -38.62 5.61
C PRO A 276 -59.75 -39.01 6.85
N ALA A 277 -59.27 -38.72 8.07
CA ALA A 277 -60.04 -38.93 9.30
C ALA A 277 -61.15 -37.88 9.50
N ALA A 278 -60.89 -36.62 9.13
CA ALA A 278 -61.85 -35.52 9.26
C ALA A 278 -62.93 -35.55 8.15
N GLN A 279 -62.58 -35.99 6.94
CA GLN A 279 -63.55 -36.19 5.84
C GLN A 279 -64.68 -37.18 6.18
N ARG A 280 -64.42 -38.16 7.06
CA ARG A 280 -65.43 -39.11 7.54
C ARG A 280 -66.52 -38.44 8.40
N PHE A 281 -66.22 -37.32 9.05
CA PHE A 281 -67.18 -36.54 9.83
C PHE A 281 -67.92 -35.50 8.97
N ILE A 282 -67.25 -34.91 7.98
CA ILE A 282 -67.88 -33.94 7.06
C ILE A 282 -68.89 -34.63 6.12
N LYS A 283 -68.64 -35.87 5.71
CA LYS A 283 -69.58 -36.68 4.89
C LYS A 283 -70.76 -37.28 5.67
N ARG A 284 -70.85 -37.05 6.99
CA ARG A 284 -71.90 -37.64 7.87
C ARG A 284 -73.01 -36.65 8.24
N LYS A 285 -73.14 -35.54 7.51
CA LYS A 285 -74.26 -34.61 7.62
C LYS A 285 -74.98 -34.50 6.28
#